data_AF-A0A0M8QP60-F1
#
_entry.id   AF-A0A0M8QP60-F1
#
_cell.length_a   1.000
_cell.length_b   1.000
_cell.length_c   1.000
_cell.angle_alpha   90.00
_cell.angle_beta   90.00
_cell.angle_gamma   90.00
#
_symmetry.space_group_name_H-M   'P 1'
#
loop_
_entity.id
_entity.type
_entity.pdbx_description
1 polymer ?
#
loop_
_entity_poly.entity_id
_entity_poly.type
_entity_poly.pdbx_seq_one_letter_code
_entity_poly.pdbx_strand_id
1 'polypeptide(L)'
;MSARPTLFRVLLEERRWDRWVVFCTHFERTARELANETDSPRLATVSVSRSTFDRWAKGCWFGQPWPDAALILERLFGVPCSDLFSPAPSVMQVRSLPHSRGDIRAAATITERWPTSRVFLSSSDEVADSWQLAGRQVLDGTTAAIGIRAATVRDSSVYIEASDPALHQFLRPARRGMLVGVAEQGDDTQLYVIDAANARRALTVSSDAEVLALPAAHLLDDLTYGLLWSLVQLDDGLLADDLALAEEQEALDTYLSLPRSAPSRVTLPDLTTAGAQWLGSVFCARHIMRRLDGVTAPPVFWTREQTGEQAAPWLWFRHKAEYLKALAAEYTDAATPMVRVFCIPEGEVTRSSRYERILLILAIALMELYGIKVDVLADPEYSEVDGFALVPSQRAAVANWVRTEAIWAADTVTQRPALRAYHEAFNEAHAHSVATGPDPEARLRTLAGFLDIPWPWLVRRCRELSECGTASIVRPRSRHLSVSALDDVFQFLGALAPDR
;
A
#
# COMPACT_ATOMS: atom_id res chain seq x y z
N MET A 1 30.48 -28.41 0.52
CA MET A 1 30.76 -27.09 -0.10
C MET A 1 30.98 -27.31 -1.59
N SER A 2 29.99 -26.98 -2.43
CA SER A 2 30.14 -27.13 -3.88
C SER A 2 31.13 -26.09 -4.42
N ALA A 3 32.12 -26.52 -5.20
CA ALA A 3 33.13 -25.61 -5.75
C ALA A 3 32.47 -24.60 -6.71
N ARG A 4 32.80 -23.30 -6.58
CA ARG A 4 32.28 -22.25 -7.46
C ARG A 4 32.73 -22.52 -8.91
N PRO A 5 31.82 -22.39 -9.90
CA PRO A 5 32.17 -22.60 -11.29
C PRO A 5 33.18 -21.55 -11.78
N THR A 6 33.97 -21.90 -12.80
CA THR A 6 34.87 -20.95 -13.46
C THR A 6 34.12 -19.88 -14.25
N LEU A 7 34.74 -18.72 -14.44
CA LEU A 7 34.19 -17.62 -15.26
C LEU A 7 33.90 -18.07 -16.71
N PHE A 8 34.69 -18.99 -17.26
CA PHE A 8 34.50 -19.58 -18.58
C PHE A 8 33.14 -20.27 -18.68
N ARG A 9 32.76 -21.08 -17.68
CA ARG A 9 31.44 -21.75 -17.67
C ARG A 9 30.30 -20.74 -17.61
N VAL A 10 30.46 -19.73 -16.77
CA VAL A 10 29.48 -18.65 -16.64
C VAL A 10 29.22 -17.96 -17.98
N LEU A 11 30.30 -17.55 -18.66
CA LEU A 11 30.20 -16.81 -19.92
C LEU A 11 29.68 -17.67 -21.07
N LEU A 12 29.91 -18.98 -21.05
CA LEU A 12 29.28 -19.91 -22.00
C LEU A 12 27.77 -19.96 -21.83
N GLU A 13 27.29 -20.08 -20.59
CA GLU A 13 25.85 -20.15 -20.28
C GLU A 13 25.17 -18.80 -20.59
N GLU A 14 25.77 -17.67 -20.20
CA GLU A 14 25.25 -16.32 -20.48
C GLU A 14 25.09 -16.06 -21.99
N ARG A 15 26.10 -16.43 -22.79
CA ARG A 15 26.11 -16.23 -24.25
C ARG A 15 25.38 -17.32 -25.01
N ARG A 16 24.82 -18.33 -24.31
CA ARG A 16 24.19 -19.53 -24.91
C ARG A 16 25.11 -20.29 -25.85
N TRP A 17 26.40 -20.37 -25.50
CA TRP A 17 27.45 -21.11 -26.18
C TRP A 17 27.82 -22.42 -25.46
N ASP A 18 26.96 -22.88 -24.56
CA ASP A 18 27.07 -24.11 -23.78
C ASP A 18 27.09 -25.39 -24.64
N ARG A 19 26.68 -25.30 -25.91
CA ARG A 19 26.80 -26.38 -26.90
C ARG A 19 28.13 -26.28 -27.66
N TRP A 20 28.90 -27.36 -27.65
CA TRP A 20 30.20 -27.47 -28.33
C TRP A 20 30.22 -26.93 -29.77
N VAL A 21 29.22 -27.29 -30.58
CA VAL A 21 29.12 -26.85 -32.00
C VAL A 21 28.98 -25.33 -32.12
N VAL A 22 28.21 -24.72 -31.22
CA VAL A 22 27.97 -23.26 -31.20
C VAL A 22 29.25 -22.55 -30.77
N PHE A 23 29.87 -23.03 -29.70
CA PHE A 23 31.16 -22.52 -29.23
C PHE A 23 32.24 -22.59 -30.30
N CYS A 24 32.44 -23.74 -30.94
CA CYS A 24 33.45 -23.93 -31.99
C CYS A 24 33.27 -22.97 -33.16
N THR A 25 32.02 -22.70 -33.56
CA THR A 25 31.73 -21.73 -34.63
C THR A 25 32.27 -20.35 -34.29
N HIS A 26 32.07 -19.89 -33.05
CA HIS A 26 32.56 -18.59 -32.60
C HIS A 26 34.08 -18.59 -32.40
N PHE A 27 34.62 -19.65 -31.81
CA PHE A 27 36.05 -19.83 -31.58
C PHE A 27 36.86 -19.81 -32.89
N GLU A 28 36.47 -20.61 -33.89
CA GLU A 28 37.17 -20.71 -35.17
C GLU A 28 37.03 -19.43 -36.02
N ARG A 29 35.93 -18.70 -35.86
CA ARG A 29 35.77 -17.38 -36.48
C ARG A 29 36.76 -16.38 -35.89
N THR A 30 36.81 -16.29 -34.55
CA THR A 30 37.74 -15.41 -33.85
C THR A 30 39.21 -15.81 -34.11
N ALA A 31 39.49 -17.11 -34.24
CA ALA A 31 40.81 -17.61 -34.62
C ALA A 31 41.29 -17.09 -35.99
N ARG A 32 40.40 -17.09 -36.99
CA ARG A 32 40.67 -16.56 -38.33
C ARG A 32 40.83 -15.04 -38.35
N GLU A 33 40.00 -14.32 -37.60
CA GLU A 33 40.11 -12.87 -37.45
C GLU A 33 41.45 -12.49 -36.81
N LEU A 34 41.83 -13.15 -35.72
CA LEU A 34 43.09 -12.90 -35.01
C LEU A 34 44.32 -13.27 -35.86
N ALA A 35 44.25 -14.34 -36.65
CA ALA A 35 45.32 -14.74 -37.56
C ALA A 35 45.63 -13.66 -38.62
N ASN A 36 44.57 -13.02 -39.15
CA ASN A 36 44.70 -11.94 -40.12
C ASN A 36 45.21 -10.64 -39.48
N GLU A 37 44.74 -10.31 -38.28
CA GLU A 37 45.15 -9.09 -37.55
C GLU A 37 46.62 -9.13 -37.10
N THR A 38 47.14 -10.31 -36.77
CA THR A 38 48.49 -10.50 -36.19
C THR A 38 49.52 -11.10 -37.15
N ASP A 39 49.18 -11.18 -38.45
CA ASP A 39 49.99 -11.80 -39.51
C ASP A 39 50.55 -13.19 -39.11
N SER A 40 49.70 -13.98 -38.46
CA SER A 40 50.07 -15.27 -37.85
C SER A 40 49.16 -16.38 -38.35
N PRO A 41 49.47 -17.00 -39.52
CA PRO A 41 48.60 -17.99 -40.18
C PRO A 41 48.31 -19.23 -39.33
N ARG A 42 49.19 -19.56 -38.38
CA ARG A 42 49.03 -20.70 -37.46
C ARG A 42 47.81 -20.60 -36.55
N LEU A 43 47.31 -19.40 -36.26
CA LEU A 43 46.14 -19.23 -35.38
C LEU A 43 44.84 -19.67 -36.07
N ALA A 44 44.75 -19.55 -37.39
CA ALA A 44 43.56 -19.92 -38.16
C ALA A 44 43.30 -21.45 -38.19
N THR A 45 44.30 -22.27 -37.86
CA THR A 45 44.18 -23.74 -37.85
C THR A 45 43.88 -24.31 -36.46
N VAL A 46 43.85 -23.46 -35.42
CA VAL A 46 43.56 -23.88 -34.05
C VAL A 46 42.09 -24.22 -33.90
N SER A 47 41.81 -25.42 -33.39
CA SER A 47 40.47 -25.91 -33.11
C SER A 47 40.38 -26.53 -31.71
N VAL A 48 39.18 -26.56 -31.15
CA VAL A 48 38.93 -27.12 -29.81
C VAL A 48 38.18 -28.42 -29.94
N SER A 49 38.81 -29.53 -29.53
CA SER A 49 38.15 -30.84 -29.50
C SER A 49 36.96 -30.84 -28.53
N ARG A 50 35.95 -31.68 -28.80
CA ARG A 50 34.80 -31.85 -27.89
C ARG A 50 35.22 -32.21 -26.47
N SER A 51 36.21 -33.08 -26.33
CA SER A 51 36.74 -33.49 -25.02
C SER A 51 37.41 -32.36 -24.24
N THR A 52 38.02 -31.40 -24.95
CA THR A 52 38.66 -30.21 -24.37
C THR A 52 37.58 -29.21 -23.93
N PHE A 53 36.58 -28.97 -24.80
CA PHE A 53 35.45 -28.13 -24.48
C PHE A 53 34.65 -28.65 -23.28
N ASP A 54 34.28 -29.94 -23.27
CA ASP A 54 33.51 -30.53 -22.17
C ASP A 54 34.27 -30.44 -20.84
N ARG A 55 35.61 -30.49 -20.88
CA ARG A 55 36.46 -30.32 -19.69
C ARG A 55 36.43 -28.89 -19.16
N TRP A 56 36.48 -27.90 -20.05
CA TRP A 56 36.41 -26.48 -19.70
C TRP A 56 34.99 -26.08 -19.23
N ALA A 57 33.96 -26.51 -19.98
CA ALA A 57 32.56 -26.19 -19.73
C ALA A 57 32.00 -26.80 -18.44
N LYS A 58 32.61 -27.87 -17.90
CA LYS A 58 32.28 -28.39 -16.56
C LYS A 58 32.45 -27.35 -15.45
N GLY A 59 33.32 -26.36 -15.64
CA GLY A 59 33.53 -25.26 -14.70
C GLY A 59 34.35 -25.63 -13.47
N CYS A 60 35.07 -26.76 -13.49
CA CYS A 60 35.94 -27.22 -12.40
C CYS A 60 37.41 -27.35 -12.80
N TRP A 61 37.78 -26.83 -13.98
CA TRP A 61 39.13 -26.89 -14.52
C TRP A 61 39.84 -25.55 -14.37
N PHE A 62 40.97 -25.56 -13.64
CA PHE A 62 41.74 -24.38 -13.25
C PHE A 62 43.14 -24.35 -13.91
N GLY A 63 43.27 -24.94 -15.09
CA GLY A 63 44.54 -24.97 -15.83
C GLY A 63 44.68 -23.82 -16.83
N GLN A 64 45.81 -23.77 -17.52
CA GLN A 64 46.04 -22.82 -18.61
C GLN A 64 45.93 -23.53 -19.96
N PRO A 65 45.10 -23.04 -20.90
CA PRO A 65 45.05 -23.57 -22.25
C PRO A 65 46.39 -23.40 -22.97
N TRP A 66 46.58 -24.15 -24.06
CA TRP A 66 47.73 -23.94 -24.94
C TRP A 66 47.80 -22.48 -25.42
N PRO A 67 49.00 -21.88 -25.59
CA PRO A 67 49.16 -20.44 -25.81
C PRO A 67 48.30 -19.87 -26.95
N ASP A 68 48.25 -20.56 -28.09
CA ASP A 68 47.46 -20.12 -29.23
C ASP A 68 45.94 -20.19 -28.95
N ALA A 69 45.48 -21.21 -28.23
CA ALA A 69 44.09 -21.30 -27.79
C ALA A 69 43.76 -20.26 -26.71
N ALA A 70 44.69 -19.95 -25.81
CA ALA A 70 44.52 -18.93 -24.79
C ALA A 70 44.30 -17.55 -25.41
N LEU A 71 45.11 -17.16 -26.39
CA LEU A 71 44.97 -15.89 -27.13
C LEU A 71 43.62 -15.76 -27.83
N ILE A 72 43.14 -16.85 -28.45
CA ILE A 72 41.84 -16.87 -29.11
C ILE A 72 40.71 -16.74 -28.09
N LEU A 73 40.81 -17.40 -26.92
CA LEU A 73 39.84 -17.28 -25.84
C LEU A 73 39.80 -15.86 -25.26
N GLU A 74 40.97 -15.23 -25.07
CA GLU A 74 41.06 -13.85 -24.60
C GLU A 74 40.37 -12.88 -25.55
N ARG A 75 40.62 -13.04 -26.86
CA ARG A 75 39.95 -12.24 -27.89
C ARG A 75 38.44 -12.52 -27.95
N LEU A 76 38.04 -13.78 -27.82
CA LEU A 76 36.64 -14.20 -27.93
C LEU A 76 35.79 -13.72 -26.75
N PHE A 77 36.34 -13.74 -25.53
CA PHE A 77 35.60 -13.37 -24.32
C PHE A 77 35.88 -11.94 -23.85
N GLY A 78 36.99 -11.33 -24.29
CA GLY A 78 37.39 -9.98 -23.89
C GLY A 78 38.01 -9.92 -22.48
N VAL A 79 38.50 -11.05 -21.97
CA VAL A 79 38.98 -11.23 -20.59
C VAL A 79 40.26 -12.09 -20.63
N PRO A 80 41.28 -11.81 -19.80
CA PRO A 80 42.50 -12.63 -19.71
C PRO A 80 42.19 -14.12 -19.48
N CYS A 81 42.99 -15.01 -20.09
CA CYS A 81 42.73 -16.44 -20.03
C CYS A 81 42.87 -17.00 -18.59
N SER A 82 43.77 -16.40 -17.80
CA SER A 82 43.92 -16.67 -16.36
C SER A 82 42.61 -16.49 -15.59
N ASP A 83 41.83 -15.49 -15.98
CA ASP A 83 40.62 -15.08 -15.27
C ASP A 83 39.44 -15.94 -15.73
N LEU A 84 39.40 -16.31 -17.02
CA LEU A 84 38.41 -17.25 -17.56
C LEU A 84 38.40 -18.57 -16.80
N PHE A 85 39.56 -19.10 -16.41
CA PHE A 85 39.66 -20.37 -15.69
C PHE A 85 39.84 -20.22 -14.17
N SER A 86 39.65 -19.02 -13.64
CA SER A 86 39.56 -18.76 -12.20
C SER A 86 38.10 -18.85 -11.72
N PRO A 87 37.84 -19.02 -10.40
CA PRO A 87 36.49 -18.98 -9.85
C PRO A 87 35.77 -17.70 -10.26
N ALA A 88 34.54 -17.83 -10.78
CA ALA A 88 33.78 -16.66 -11.24
C ALA A 88 33.59 -15.65 -10.09
N PRO A 89 33.70 -14.33 -10.36
CA PRO A 89 33.31 -13.30 -9.41
C PRO A 89 31.88 -13.53 -8.93
N SER A 90 31.61 -13.27 -7.64
CA SER A 90 30.29 -13.50 -7.03
C SER A 90 29.14 -12.83 -7.78
N VAL A 91 29.43 -11.76 -8.52
CA VAL A 91 28.48 -10.95 -9.31
C VAL A 91 28.04 -11.62 -10.62
N MET A 92 28.79 -12.60 -11.13
CA MET A 92 28.52 -13.23 -12.44
C MET A 92 28.00 -14.67 -12.31
N GLN A 93 27.26 -15.02 -11.25
CA GLN A 93 26.68 -16.37 -11.20
C GLN A 93 25.57 -16.51 -12.24
N VAL A 94 25.57 -17.64 -12.98
CA VAL A 94 24.52 -17.93 -13.96
C VAL A 94 23.20 -18.09 -13.24
N ARG A 95 22.27 -17.20 -13.57
CA ARG A 95 20.99 -17.01 -12.91
C ARG A 95 20.04 -18.17 -13.17
N SER A 96 19.50 -18.75 -12.11
CA SER A 96 18.18 -19.40 -12.16
C SER A 96 17.12 -18.36 -12.58
N LEU A 97 16.03 -18.80 -13.23
CA LEU A 97 14.87 -17.94 -13.42
C LEU A 97 14.44 -17.43 -12.03
N PRO A 98 14.48 -16.11 -11.76
CA PRO A 98 14.30 -15.57 -10.41
C PRO A 98 12.87 -15.80 -9.86
N HIS A 99 11.90 -16.06 -10.75
CA HIS A 99 10.49 -16.19 -10.39
C HIS A 99 9.89 -17.49 -10.89
N SER A 100 9.13 -18.13 -10.01
CA SER A 100 8.30 -19.28 -10.34
C SER A 100 7.05 -18.86 -11.14
N ARG A 101 6.36 -19.84 -11.74
CA ARG A 101 5.05 -19.58 -12.38
C ARG A 101 4.02 -19.06 -11.37
N GLY A 102 4.07 -19.52 -10.12
CA GLY A 102 3.20 -19.05 -9.04
C GLY A 102 3.42 -17.58 -8.73
N ASP A 103 4.69 -17.12 -8.72
CA ASP A 103 5.03 -15.72 -8.45
C ASP A 103 4.48 -14.80 -9.55
N ILE A 104 4.65 -15.21 -10.81
CA ILE A 104 4.13 -14.46 -11.97
C ILE A 104 2.59 -14.40 -11.94
N ARG A 105 1.93 -15.52 -11.62
CA ARG A 105 0.46 -15.59 -11.52
C ARG A 105 -0.06 -14.71 -10.37
N ALA A 106 0.60 -14.72 -9.22
CA ALA A 106 0.24 -13.86 -8.09
C ALA A 106 0.40 -12.38 -8.44
N ALA A 107 1.53 -11.98 -9.04
CA ALA A 107 1.77 -10.61 -9.50
C ALA A 107 0.71 -10.14 -10.51
N ALA A 108 0.35 -11.00 -11.48
CA ALA A 108 -0.72 -10.73 -12.43
C ALA A 108 -2.08 -10.57 -11.72
N THR A 109 -2.42 -11.48 -10.81
CA THR A 109 -3.67 -11.43 -10.04
C THR A 109 -3.80 -10.14 -9.23
N ILE A 110 -2.73 -9.72 -8.56
CA ILE A 110 -2.69 -8.46 -7.78
C ILE A 110 -2.89 -7.24 -8.70
N THR A 111 -2.31 -7.27 -9.90
CA THR A 111 -2.38 -6.15 -10.85
C THR A 111 -3.74 -6.08 -11.55
N GLU A 112 -4.33 -7.23 -11.88
CA GLU A 112 -5.63 -7.32 -12.55
C GLU A 112 -6.79 -6.98 -11.61
N ARG A 113 -6.68 -7.37 -10.33
CA ARG A 113 -7.76 -7.20 -9.36
C ARG A 113 -7.97 -5.75 -8.94
N TRP A 114 -6.90 -4.95 -8.85
CA TRP A 114 -6.98 -3.58 -8.35
C TRP A 114 -6.35 -2.58 -9.32
N PRO A 115 -7.11 -1.57 -9.81
CA PRO A 115 -6.60 -0.63 -10.81
C PRO A 115 -5.48 0.29 -10.32
N THR A 116 -5.33 0.43 -9.00
CA THR A 116 -4.27 1.21 -8.34
C THR A 116 -3.04 0.38 -7.97
N SER A 117 -3.01 -0.89 -8.37
CA SER A 117 -1.96 -1.84 -8.02
C SER A 117 -1.13 -2.19 -9.24
N ARG A 118 0.20 -2.11 -9.13
CA ARG A 118 1.12 -2.68 -10.13
C ARG A 118 2.28 -3.39 -9.45
N VAL A 119 2.51 -4.64 -9.82
CA VAL A 119 3.64 -5.43 -9.35
C VAL A 119 4.71 -5.50 -10.43
N PHE A 120 5.94 -5.12 -10.09
CA PHE A 120 7.11 -5.23 -10.95
C PHE A 120 8.05 -6.29 -10.41
N LEU A 121 8.23 -7.36 -11.19
CA LEU A 121 9.15 -8.44 -10.89
C LEU A 121 10.54 -8.11 -11.45
N SER A 122 11.55 -8.15 -10.59
CA SER A 122 12.94 -7.87 -10.91
C SER A 122 13.58 -9.03 -11.67
N SER A 123 14.44 -8.76 -12.65
CA SER A 123 15.23 -9.83 -13.28
C SER A 123 16.42 -10.31 -12.44
N SER A 124 16.60 -9.76 -11.23
CA SER A 124 17.73 -9.99 -10.32
C SER A 124 17.28 -10.19 -8.87
N ASP A 125 17.81 -11.20 -8.19
CA ASP A 125 17.60 -11.41 -6.74
C ASP A 125 18.24 -10.31 -5.87
N GLU A 126 19.16 -9.51 -6.44
CA GLU A 126 19.79 -8.40 -5.74
C GLU A 126 18.85 -7.20 -5.54
N VAL A 127 17.89 -7.04 -6.46
CA VAL A 127 16.89 -5.96 -6.42
C VAL A 127 15.56 -6.59 -6.08
N ALA A 128 15.04 -6.31 -4.88
CA ALA A 128 13.74 -6.85 -4.52
C ALA A 128 12.63 -6.30 -5.43
N ASP A 129 11.68 -7.17 -5.76
CA ASP A 129 10.46 -6.82 -6.49
C ASP A 129 9.76 -5.63 -5.84
N SER A 130 8.98 -4.90 -6.63
CA SER A 130 8.29 -3.72 -6.17
C SER A 130 6.79 -3.81 -6.41
N TRP A 131 6.04 -3.27 -5.46
CA TRP A 131 4.59 -3.13 -5.54
C TRP A 131 4.25 -1.65 -5.46
N GLN A 132 3.87 -1.10 -6.60
CA GLN A 132 3.37 0.25 -6.73
C GLN A 132 1.90 0.28 -6.33
N LEU A 133 1.59 1.19 -5.41
CA LEU A 133 0.26 1.54 -4.95
C LEU A 133 0.00 2.97 -5.42
N ALA A 134 -0.68 3.14 -6.55
CA ALA A 134 -1.00 4.44 -7.11
C ALA A 134 -2.16 5.10 -6.34
N GLY A 135 -2.10 6.40 -6.12
CA GLY A 135 -3.27 7.17 -5.71
C GLY A 135 -4.24 7.39 -6.88
N ARG A 136 -5.43 7.93 -6.59
CA ARG A 136 -6.41 8.29 -7.63
C ARG A 136 -6.51 9.80 -7.78
N GLN A 137 -6.98 10.47 -6.75
CA GLN A 137 -7.27 11.90 -6.76
C GLN A 137 -6.49 12.65 -5.69
N VAL A 138 -6.21 12.02 -4.55
CA VAL A 138 -5.69 12.74 -3.38
C VAL A 138 -4.46 12.09 -2.73
N LEU A 139 -4.21 10.80 -2.92
CA LEU A 139 -2.96 10.19 -2.51
C LEU A 139 -1.92 10.33 -3.63
N ASP A 140 -0.65 10.53 -3.26
CA ASP A 140 0.42 10.77 -4.23
C ASP A 140 0.87 9.50 -4.98
N GLY A 141 0.50 8.32 -4.48
CA GLY A 141 1.11 7.06 -4.88
C GLY A 141 2.40 6.77 -4.12
N THR A 142 2.71 5.49 -3.95
CA THR A 142 3.96 5.03 -3.35
C THR A 142 4.38 3.67 -3.91
N THR A 143 5.54 3.17 -3.49
CA THR A 143 6.05 1.85 -3.84
C THR A 143 6.62 1.14 -2.61
N ALA A 144 6.18 -0.09 -2.36
CA ALA A 144 6.74 -0.97 -1.35
C ALA A 144 7.60 -2.06 -1.99
N ALA A 145 8.50 -2.68 -1.24
CA ALA A 145 9.06 -3.97 -1.64
C ALA A 145 7.96 -5.04 -1.58
N ILE A 146 8.02 -6.03 -2.47
CA ILE A 146 7.17 -7.22 -2.38
C ILE A 146 8.04 -8.47 -2.43
N GLY A 147 7.70 -9.45 -1.59
CA GLY A 147 8.28 -10.79 -1.65
C GLY A 147 7.14 -11.77 -1.81
N ILE A 148 7.12 -12.53 -2.91
CA ILE A 148 6.10 -13.55 -3.16
C ILE A 148 6.69 -14.91 -2.82
N ARG A 149 5.94 -15.74 -2.09
CA ARG A 149 6.35 -17.07 -1.67
C ARG A 149 5.17 -18.04 -1.71
N ALA A 150 5.46 -19.31 -1.95
CA ALA A 150 4.46 -20.36 -1.79
C ALA A 150 3.98 -20.43 -0.33
N ALA A 151 2.70 -20.70 -0.16
CA ALA A 151 2.07 -20.88 1.13
C ALA A 151 1.21 -22.14 1.14
N THR A 152 1.11 -22.79 2.29
CA THR A 152 0.21 -23.92 2.50
C THR A 152 -0.86 -23.56 3.51
N VAL A 153 -2.11 -23.87 3.19
CA VAL A 153 -3.24 -23.66 4.12
C VAL A 153 -3.46 -24.97 4.87
N ARG A 154 -3.48 -24.90 6.20
CA ARG A 154 -3.88 -26.02 7.07
C ARG A 154 -4.80 -25.49 8.15
N ASP A 155 -5.95 -26.13 8.30
CA ASP A 155 -7.02 -25.70 9.20
C ASP A 155 -7.46 -24.24 8.93
N SER A 156 -7.10 -23.31 9.82
CA SER A 156 -7.38 -21.87 9.71
C SER A 156 -6.11 -21.01 9.70
N SER A 157 -4.96 -21.64 9.46
CA SER A 157 -3.65 -20.97 9.40
C SER A 157 -2.98 -21.19 8.06
N VAL A 158 -2.20 -20.19 7.67
CA VAL A 158 -1.44 -20.17 6.43
C VAL A 158 0.03 -20.18 6.79
N TYR A 159 0.78 -21.09 6.18
CA TYR A 159 2.18 -21.32 6.50
C TYR A 159 3.04 -20.94 5.30
N ILE A 160 3.94 -19.98 5.49
CA ILE A 160 4.95 -19.57 4.51
C ILE A 160 6.29 -20.15 4.95
N GLU A 161 7.00 -20.79 4.04
CA GLU A 161 8.35 -21.29 4.30
C GLU A 161 9.33 -20.12 4.55
N ALA A 162 10.06 -20.20 5.66
CA ALA A 162 10.98 -19.16 6.12
C ALA A 162 12.46 -19.59 6.18
N SER A 163 12.75 -20.83 5.77
CA SER A 163 14.10 -21.40 5.69
C SER A 163 15.01 -20.71 4.64
N ASP A 164 14.43 -19.97 3.70
CA ASP A 164 15.11 -19.27 2.60
C ASP A 164 15.96 -18.09 3.11
N PRO A 165 17.31 -18.11 2.95
CA PRO A 165 18.17 -16.99 3.32
C PRO A 165 17.80 -15.66 2.63
N ALA A 166 17.21 -15.69 1.43
CA ALA A 166 16.76 -14.49 0.74
C ALA A 166 15.58 -13.82 1.46
N LEU A 167 14.75 -14.57 2.19
CA LEU A 167 13.70 -14.00 3.04
C LEU A 167 14.29 -13.13 4.16
N HIS A 168 15.35 -13.59 4.82
CA HIS A 168 16.00 -12.78 5.86
C HIS A 168 16.60 -11.48 5.31
N GLN A 169 17.10 -11.49 4.07
CA GLN A 169 17.54 -10.28 3.39
C GLN A 169 16.38 -9.34 3.05
N PHE A 170 15.24 -9.88 2.61
CA PHE A 170 14.03 -9.12 2.35
C PHE A 170 13.47 -8.46 3.61
N LEU A 171 13.44 -9.19 4.73
CA LEU A 171 12.90 -8.75 6.02
C LEU A 171 13.81 -7.76 6.78
N ARG A 172 14.77 -7.10 6.12
CA ARG A 172 15.63 -6.10 6.78
C ARG A 172 14.83 -4.88 7.26
N PRO A 173 15.18 -4.25 8.40
CA PRO A 173 14.36 -3.20 9.02
C PRO A 173 14.18 -1.89 8.24
N ALA A 174 15.05 -1.58 7.28
CA ALA A 174 15.13 -0.24 6.70
C ALA A 174 14.08 0.07 5.61
N ARG A 175 13.47 -0.95 4.97
CA ARG A 175 12.56 -0.75 3.83
C ARG A 175 11.15 -1.24 4.17
N ARG A 176 10.12 -0.53 3.69
CA ARG A 176 8.74 -1.05 3.71
C ARG A 176 8.64 -2.22 2.74
N GLY A 177 8.24 -3.38 3.25
CA GLY A 177 8.09 -4.59 2.45
C GLY A 177 6.81 -5.33 2.80
N MET A 178 6.19 -5.96 1.81
CA MET A 178 5.04 -6.84 1.98
C MET A 178 5.43 -8.25 1.55
N LEU A 179 5.29 -9.20 2.46
CA LEU A 179 5.42 -10.62 2.13
C LEU A 179 4.04 -11.15 1.75
N VAL A 180 3.94 -11.75 0.56
CA VAL A 180 2.72 -12.35 0.03
C VAL A 180 2.89 -13.86 -0.08
N GLY A 181 2.06 -14.58 0.67
CA GLY A 181 1.92 -16.02 0.58
C GLY A 181 0.90 -16.41 -0.50
N VAL A 182 1.27 -17.34 -1.37
CA VAL A 182 0.44 -17.85 -2.46
C VAL A 182 0.01 -19.27 -2.13
N ALA A 183 -1.28 -19.44 -1.81
CA ALA A 183 -1.89 -20.74 -1.62
C ALA A 183 -2.66 -21.14 -2.87
N GLU A 184 -2.20 -22.21 -3.53
CA GLU A 184 -2.93 -22.81 -4.65
C GLU A 184 -3.86 -23.90 -4.12
N GLN A 185 -5.17 -23.76 -4.38
CA GLN A 185 -6.20 -24.76 -4.07
C GLN A 185 -6.96 -25.11 -5.35
N GLY A 186 -6.42 -26.07 -6.12
CA GLY A 186 -6.96 -26.40 -7.44
C GLY A 186 -6.73 -25.25 -8.42
N ASP A 187 -7.80 -24.77 -9.06
CA ASP A 187 -7.74 -23.63 -9.99
C ASP A 187 -7.77 -22.27 -9.27
N ASP A 188 -8.17 -22.22 -8.00
CA ASP A 188 -8.22 -20.98 -7.22
C ASP A 188 -6.88 -20.67 -6.58
N THR A 189 -6.49 -19.39 -6.66
CA THR A 189 -5.28 -18.86 -6.01
C THR A 189 -5.68 -17.87 -4.94
N GLN A 190 -5.38 -18.19 -3.69
CA GLN A 190 -5.57 -17.29 -2.56
C GLN A 190 -4.25 -16.65 -2.17
N LEU A 191 -4.30 -15.35 -1.93
CA LEU A 191 -3.14 -14.53 -1.56
C LEU A 191 -3.31 -14.09 -0.12
N TYR A 192 -2.24 -14.16 0.66
CA TYR A 192 -2.20 -13.72 2.05
C TYR A 192 -1.05 -12.74 2.23
N VAL A 193 -1.23 -11.70 3.03
CA VAL A 193 -0.26 -10.61 3.12
C VAL A 193 0.14 -10.30 4.55
N ILE A 194 1.40 -9.94 4.76
CA ILE A 194 1.92 -9.44 6.02
C ILE A 194 3.04 -8.43 5.75
N ASP A 195 3.06 -7.35 6.54
CA ASP A 195 4.16 -6.39 6.56
C ASP A 195 5.47 -7.03 7.04
N ALA A 196 6.59 -6.68 6.41
CA ALA A 196 7.91 -7.24 6.70
C ALA A 196 8.35 -7.07 8.17
N ALA A 197 7.97 -5.98 8.83
CA ALA A 197 8.27 -5.79 10.26
C ALA A 197 7.42 -6.72 11.14
N ASN A 198 6.18 -7.02 10.75
CA ASN A 198 5.34 -8.02 11.41
C ASN A 198 5.87 -9.43 11.18
N ALA A 199 6.22 -9.79 9.94
CA ALA A 199 6.82 -11.09 9.62
C ALA A 199 8.12 -11.32 10.42
N ARG A 200 9.01 -10.32 10.48
CA ARG A 200 10.24 -10.39 11.27
C ARG A 200 9.96 -10.62 12.76
N ARG A 201 8.97 -9.92 13.33
CA ARG A 201 8.57 -10.12 14.73
C ARG A 201 8.04 -11.53 14.96
N ALA A 202 7.17 -12.02 14.09
CA ALA A 202 6.60 -13.36 14.20
C ALA A 202 7.69 -14.44 14.15
N LEU A 203 8.66 -14.33 13.23
CA LEU A 203 9.80 -15.27 13.15
C LEU A 203 10.72 -15.23 14.38
N THR A 204 10.81 -14.08 15.06
CA THR A 204 11.63 -13.96 16.29
C THR A 204 10.95 -14.62 17.49
N VAL A 205 9.62 -14.62 17.52
CA VAL A 205 8.81 -15.18 18.63
C VAL A 205 8.55 -16.68 18.44
N SER A 206 8.53 -17.17 17.20
CA SER A 206 8.30 -18.58 16.89
C SER A 206 9.43 -19.47 17.41
N SER A 207 9.07 -20.60 18.03
CA SER A 207 10.02 -21.66 18.37
C SER A 207 10.53 -22.43 17.15
N ASP A 208 9.78 -22.36 16.04
CA ASP A 208 10.13 -22.93 14.75
C ASP A 208 10.45 -21.77 13.79
N ALA A 209 11.74 -21.46 13.66
CA ALA A 209 12.22 -20.37 12.82
C ALA A 209 12.10 -20.68 11.32
N GLU A 210 11.74 -21.91 10.94
CA GLU A 210 11.67 -22.35 9.55
C GLU A 210 10.30 -22.08 8.89
N VAL A 211 9.29 -21.70 9.68
CA VAL A 211 7.92 -21.45 9.17
C VAL A 211 7.31 -20.19 9.76
N LEU A 212 6.75 -19.34 8.90
CA LEU A 212 5.93 -18.20 9.27
C LEU A 212 4.45 -18.57 9.20
N ALA A 213 3.78 -18.64 10.34
CA ALA A 213 2.34 -18.84 10.43
C ALA A 213 1.57 -17.52 10.40
N LEU A 214 0.56 -17.43 9.53
CA LEU A 214 -0.36 -16.31 9.39
C LEU A 214 -1.80 -16.77 9.65
N PRO A 215 -2.61 -16.01 10.40
CA PRO A 215 -4.05 -16.23 10.47
C PRO A 215 -4.71 -16.14 9.08
N ALA A 216 -5.76 -16.92 8.82
CA ALA A 216 -6.55 -16.83 7.59
C ALA A 216 -7.10 -15.40 7.32
N ALA A 217 -7.30 -14.59 8.37
CA ALA A 217 -7.72 -13.20 8.28
C ALA A 217 -6.79 -12.31 7.44
N HIS A 218 -5.53 -12.72 7.25
CA HIS A 218 -4.52 -12.05 6.40
C HIS A 218 -4.80 -12.18 4.89
N LEU A 219 -5.93 -12.77 4.50
CA LEU A 219 -6.38 -12.85 3.11
C LEU A 219 -6.31 -11.46 2.44
N LEU A 220 -5.64 -11.39 1.30
CA LEU A 220 -5.51 -10.21 0.47
C LEU A 220 -6.72 -10.09 -0.46
N ASP A 221 -7.81 -9.57 0.09
CA ASP A 221 -9.05 -9.22 -0.60
C ASP A 221 -9.26 -7.70 -0.69
N ASP A 222 -10.44 -7.24 -1.12
CA ASP A 222 -10.71 -5.81 -1.30
C ASP A 222 -10.66 -5.02 0.02
N LEU A 223 -10.96 -5.64 1.16
CA LEU A 223 -10.86 -5.00 2.47
C LEU A 223 -9.38 -4.84 2.83
N THR A 224 -8.62 -5.94 2.85
CA THR A 224 -7.20 -5.90 3.21
C THR A 224 -6.40 -5.03 2.25
N TYR A 225 -6.68 -5.10 0.95
CA TYR A 225 -6.04 -4.23 -0.04
C TYR A 225 -6.36 -2.75 0.22
N GLY A 226 -7.62 -2.39 0.50
CA GLY A 226 -7.98 -1.00 0.83
C GLY A 226 -7.21 -0.46 2.04
N LEU A 227 -7.03 -1.29 3.07
CA LEU A 227 -6.24 -0.94 4.25
C LEU A 227 -4.76 -0.70 3.90
N LEU A 228 -4.15 -1.63 3.15
CA LEU A 228 -2.74 -1.49 2.72
C LEU A 228 -2.55 -0.29 1.81
N TRP A 229 -3.40 -0.15 0.79
CA TRP A 229 -3.36 0.92 -0.19
C TRP A 229 -3.42 2.29 0.48
N SER A 230 -4.38 2.50 1.38
CA SER A 230 -4.52 3.79 2.06
C SER A 230 -3.43 4.04 3.11
N LEU A 231 -3.14 3.05 3.98
CA LEU A 231 -2.16 3.24 5.04
C LEU A 231 -0.75 3.47 4.51
N VAL A 232 -0.28 2.67 3.55
CA VAL A 232 1.12 2.74 3.09
C VAL A 232 1.41 4.11 2.45
N GLN A 233 0.46 4.64 1.66
CA GLN A 233 0.59 5.96 1.04
C GLN A 233 0.58 7.09 2.05
N LEU A 234 -0.38 7.10 2.99
CA LEU A 234 -0.42 8.11 4.06
C LEU A 234 0.84 8.04 4.93
N ASP A 235 1.29 6.84 5.24
CA ASP A 235 2.45 6.60 6.08
C ASP A 235 3.75 7.06 5.40
N ASP A 236 3.97 6.75 4.13
CA ASP A 236 5.16 7.23 3.40
C ASP A 236 5.16 8.76 3.25
N GLY A 237 4.04 9.38 2.90
CA GLY A 237 3.96 10.84 2.75
C GLY A 237 4.20 11.56 4.09
N LEU A 238 3.58 11.09 5.18
CA LEU A 238 3.80 11.68 6.50
C LEU A 238 5.20 11.44 7.07
N LEU A 239 5.88 10.37 6.68
CA LEU A 239 7.29 10.17 7.05
C LEU A 239 8.21 11.09 6.26
N ALA A 240 7.90 11.37 4.99
CA ALA A 240 8.64 12.34 4.19
C ALA A 240 8.53 13.76 4.76
N ASP A 241 7.37 14.09 5.32
CA ASP A 241 7.07 15.43 5.83
C ASP A 241 7.29 15.62 7.34
N ASP A 242 7.79 14.63 8.09
CA ASP A 242 7.74 14.64 9.58
C ASP A 242 8.41 15.88 10.21
N LEU A 243 9.53 16.35 9.63
CA LEU A 243 10.20 17.57 10.09
C LEU A 243 9.39 18.82 9.75
N ALA A 244 8.96 18.96 8.49
CA ALA A 244 8.17 20.11 8.03
C ALA A 244 6.84 20.23 8.79
N LEU A 245 6.17 19.11 9.06
CA LEU A 245 4.95 19.08 9.86
C LEU A 245 5.18 19.52 11.31
N ALA A 246 6.33 19.18 11.90
CA ALA A 246 6.66 19.60 13.25
C ALA A 246 6.87 21.12 13.34
N GLU A 247 7.56 21.70 12.36
CA GLU A 247 7.79 23.15 12.28
C GLU A 247 6.48 23.93 12.04
N GLU A 248 5.65 23.47 11.10
CA GLU A 248 4.39 24.13 10.76
C GLU A 248 3.33 24.00 11.86
N GLN A 249 3.41 22.96 12.70
CA GLN A 249 2.50 22.80 13.83
C GLN A 249 2.60 23.96 14.82
N GLU A 250 3.79 24.54 15.01
CA GLU A 250 4.00 25.71 15.88
C GLU A 250 3.33 26.97 15.30
N ALA A 251 3.26 27.09 13.97
CA ALA A 251 2.63 28.21 13.29
C ALA A 251 1.09 28.15 13.28
N LEU A 252 0.49 26.96 13.49
CA LEU A 252 -0.97 26.76 13.43
C LEU A 252 -1.76 27.69 14.38
N ASP A 253 -1.22 27.99 15.57
CA ASP A 253 -1.93 28.83 16.54
C ASP A 253 -2.16 30.25 16.03
N THR A 254 -1.22 30.78 15.23
CA THR A 254 -1.37 32.07 14.55
C THR A 254 -2.57 32.03 13.61
N TYR A 255 -2.67 31.02 12.75
CA TYR A 255 -3.79 30.88 11.82
C TYR A 255 -5.13 30.66 12.52
N LEU A 256 -5.14 29.91 13.63
CA LEU A 256 -6.38 29.62 14.37
C LEU A 256 -6.95 30.85 15.08
N SER A 257 -6.16 31.92 15.25
CA SER A 257 -6.65 33.20 15.79
C SER A 257 -7.47 33.99 14.76
N LEU A 258 -7.31 33.70 13.46
CA LEU A 258 -7.98 34.42 12.40
C LEU A 258 -9.45 33.96 12.26
N PRO A 259 -10.38 34.88 11.94
CA PRO A 259 -11.77 34.51 11.68
C PRO A 259 -11.93 33.69 10.39
N ARG A 260 -11.07 33.97 9.39
CA ARG A 260 -10.99 33.30 8.10
C ARG A 260 -9.54 32.96 7.79
N SER A 261 -9.27 31.75 7.33
CA SER A 261 -7.93 31.27 7.01
C SER A 261 -7.97 30.30 5.85
N ALA A 262 -7.14 30.54 4.83
CA ALA A 262 -7.02 29.67 3.67
C ALA A 262 -5.61 29.72 3.06
N PRO A 263 -4.59 29.15 3.74
CA PRO A 263 -3.23 29.17 3.21
C PRO A 263 -3.12 28.33 1.94
N SER A 264 -2.53 28.93 0.91
CA SER A 264 -2.30 28.27 -0.38
C SER A 264 -1.32 27.11 -0.21
N ARG A 265 -1.48 26.04 -0.99
CA ARG A 265 -0.49 24.96 -1.06
C ARG A 265 0.90 25.45 -1.48
N VAL A 266 0.96 26.57 -2.21
CA VAL A 266 2.23 27.18 -2.64
C VAL A 266 3.04 27.74 -1.47
N THR A 267 2.44 27.99 -0.30
CA THR A 267 3.19 28.46 0.87
C THR A 267 4.03 27.36 1.51
N LEU A 268 3.69 26.09 1.27
CA LEU A 268 4.40 24.91 1.78
C LEU A 268 4.61 23.90 0.64
N PRO A 269 5.44 24.25 -0.36
CA PRO A 269 5.58 23.45 -1.58
C PRO A 269 6.25 22.09 -1.33
N ASP A 270 6.95 21.94 -0.21
CA ASP A 270 7.69 20.72 0.13
C ASP A 270 6.81 19.63 0.76
N LEU A 271 5.57 19.96 1.17
CA LEU A 271 4.67 18.97 1.75
C LEU A 271 4.09 18.05 0.67
N THR A 272 4.11 16.75 0.95
CA THR A 272 3.30 15.77 0.22
C THR A 272 1.81 16.06 0.39
N THR A 273 0.96 15.47 -0.45
CA THR A 273 -0.49 15.61 -0.31
C THR A 273 -0.97 15.01 1.01
N ALA A 274 -0.34 13.93 1.49
CA ALA A 274 -0.65 13.35 2.80
C ALA A 274 -0.33 14.31 3.95
N GLY A 275 0.81 14.99 3.91
CA GLY A 275 1.19 16.00 4.90
C GLY A 275 0.25 17.21 4.88
N ALA A 276 -0.07 17.74 3.69
CA ALA A 276 -1.02 18.84 3.53
C ALA A 276 -2.42 18.48 4.06
N GLN A 277 -2.92 17.27 3.73
CA GLN A 277 -4.17 16.76 4.27
C GLN A 277 -4.13 16.66 5.79
N TRP A 278 -3.06 16.09 6.36
CA TRP A 278 -2.94 15.96 7.81
C TRP A 278 -2.96 17.33 8.48
N LEU A 279 -2.13 18.27 8.02
CA LEU A 279 -2.04 19.61 8.58
C LEU A 279 -3.38 20.36 8.50
N GLY A 280 -4.02 20.37 7.32
CA GLY A 280 -5.33 20.99 7.14
C GLY A 280 -6.41 20.34 7.99
N SER A 281 -6.38 19.01 8.13
CA SER A 281 -7.36 18.28 8.90
C SER A 281 -7.23 18.48 10.42
N VAL A 282 -6.00 18.64 10.94
CA VAL A 282 -5.69 19.06 12.31
C VAL A 282 -6.19 20.48 12.54
N PHE A 283 -5.87 21.41 11.64
CA PHE A 283 -6.35 22.78 11.72
C PHE A 283 -7.88 22.83 11.79
N CYS A 284 -8.57 22.16 10.86
CA CYS A 284 -10.03 22.12 10.79
C CYS A 284 -10.66 21.55 12.08
N ALA A 285 -10.10 20.48 12.64
CA ALA A 285 -10.58 19.92 13.90
C ALA A 285 -10.45 20.92 15.06
N ARG A 286 -9.28 21.57 15.19
CA ARG A 286 -9.02 22.59 16.23
C ARG A 286 -9.91 23.82 16.05
N HIS A 287 -10.11 24.27 14.80
CA HIS A 287 -11.00 25.39 14.47
C HIS A 287 -12.43 25.08 14.87
N ILE A 288 -12.98 23.94 14.44
CA ILE A 288 -14.33 23.51 14.82
C ILE A 288 -14.46 23.47 16.34
N MET A 289 -13.52 22.85 17.06
CA MET A 289 -13.62 22.75 18.52
C MET A 289 -13.60 24.10 19.22
N ARG A 290 -12.72 25.02 18.80
CA ARG A 290 -12.74 26.40 19.31
C ARG A 290 -14.05 27.14 19.02
N ARG A 291 -14.72 26.82 17.90
CA ARG A 291 -16.02 27.42 17.53
C ARG A 291 -17.22 26.66 18.09
N LEU A 292 -17.02 25.54 18.76
CA LEU A 292 -18.06 24.84 19.49
C LEU A 292 -17.93 25.02 21.01
N ASP A 293 -16.83 25.59 21.49
CA ASP A 293 -16.65 25.90 22.90
C ASP A 293 -17.84 26.68 23.49
N GLY A 294 -18.36 26.17 24.61
CA GLY A 294 -19.53 26.67 25.33
C GLY A 294 -20.89 26.40 24.67
N VAL A 295 -20.95 25.66 23.55
CA VAL A 295 -22.21 25.31 22.88
C VAL A 295 -22.81 24.07 23.55
N THR A 296 -24.03 24.19 24.06
CA THR A 296 -24.70 23.07 24.75
C THR A 296 -25.62 22.25 23.84
N ALA A 297 -26.08 22.84 22.74
CA ALA A 297 -26.92 22.15 21.76
C ALA A 297 -26.04 21.40 20.75
N PRO A 298 -26.33 20.11 20.45
CA PRO A 298 -25.58 19.35 19.48
C PRO A 298 -25.47 20.05 18.12
N PRO A 299 -24.27 20.25 17.59
CA PRO A 299 -24.10 20.77 16.24
C PRO A 299 -24.45 19.70 15.21
N VAL A 300 -24.76 20.18 14.00
CA VAL A 300 -24.89 19.36 12.81
C VAL A 300 -23.64 19.54 11.96
N PHE A 301 -23.13 18.44 11.39
CA PHE A 301 -21.93 18.48 10.55
C PHE A 301 -22.25 18.17 9.10
N TRP A 302 -21.52 18.82 8.19
CA TRP A 302 -21.45 18.45 6.78
C TRP A 302 -19.99 18.08 6.43
N THR A 303 -19.83 16.98 5.70
CA THR A 303 -18.54 16.38 5.36
C THR A 303 -18.39 16.37 3.83
N ARG A 304 -17.18 16.63 3.30
CA ARG A 304 -16.97 16.81 1.85
C ARG A 304 -16.44 15.57 1.13
N GLU A 305 -16.04 14.58 1.90
CA GLU A 305 -15.48 13.31 1.47
C GLU A 305 -16.55 12.50 0.73
N GLN A 306 -16.24 12.06 -0.50
CA GLN A 306 -17.15 11.30 -1.35
C GLN A 306 -16.59 9.92 -1.73
N THR A 307 -15.29 9.71 -1.55
CA THR A 307 -14.58 8.48 -1.92
C THR A 307 -13.84 7.88 -0.73
N GLY A 308 -13.49 6.60 -0.84
CA GLY A 308 -12.66 5.92 0.16
C GLY A 308 -11.29 6.56 0.35
N GLU A 309 -10.68 7.05 -0.74
CA GLU A 309 -9.42 7.79 -0.70
C GLU A 309 -9.51 9.03 0.20
N GLN A 310 -10.58 9.80 0.02
CA GLN A 310 -10.83 11.03 0.77
C GLN A 310 -11.21 10.75 2.23
N ALA A 311 -11.88 9.62 2.49
CA ALA A 311 -12.35 9.22 3.81
C ALA A 311 -11.27 8.49 4.64
N ALA A 312 -10.26 7.88 4.01
CA ALA A 312 -9.21 7.12 4.69
C ALA A 312 -8.51 7.86 5.84
N PRO A 313 -8.25 9.18 5.78
CA PRO A 313 -7.72 9.93 6.92
C PRO A 313 -8.53 9.80 8.21
N TRP A 314 -9.86 9.65 8.16
CA TRP A 314 -10.68 9.42 9.36
C TRP A 314 -10.31 8.14 10.09
N LEU A 315 -9.87 7.12 9.35
CA LEU A 315 -9.52 5.80 9.87
C LEU A 315 -8.10 5.77 10.43
N TRP A 316 -7.18 6.52 9.82
CA TRP A 316 -5.74 6.41 10.11
C TRP A 316 -5.19 7.56 10.95
N PHE A 317 -5.65 8.79 10.76
CA PHE A 317 -5.10 9.94 11.47
C PHE A 317 -5.49 9.88 12.94
N ARG A 318 -4.48 9.78 13.82
CA ARG A 318 -4.69 9.66 15.26
C ARG A 318 -5.59 10.77 15.81
N HIS A 319 -5.33 12.02 15.39
CA HIS A 319 -6.10 13.18 15.85
C HIS A 319 -7.58 13.14 15.44
N LYS A 320 -7.95 12.44 14.36
CA LYS A 320 -9.35 12.34 13.92
C LYS A 320 -10.16 11.47 14.87
N ALA A 321 -9.59 10.34 15.29
CA ALA A 321 -10.21 9.50 16.30
C ALA A 321 -10.35 10.24 17.65
N GLU A 322 -9.31 10.96 18.07
CA GLU A 322 -9.34 11.80 19.27
C GLU A 322 -10.41 12.90 19.18
N TYR A 323 -10.50 13.57 18.03
CA TYR A 323 -11.51 14.60 17.76
C TYR A 323 -12.95 14.05 17.82
N LEU A 324 -13.23 12.90 17.21
CA LEU A 324 -14.57 12.30 17.28
C LEU A 324 -14.93 11.86 18.70
N LYS A 325 -13.98 11.28 19.45
CA LYS A 325 -14.18 10.90 20.86
C LYS A 325 -14.44 12.13 21.73
N ALA A 326 -13.69 13.21 21.54
CA ALA A 326 -13.88 14.46 22.28
C ALA A 326 -15.27 15.07 22.01
N LEU A 327 -15.69 15.14 20.74
CA LEU A 327 -17.04 15.59 20.38
C LEU A 327 -18.13 14.71 20.99
N ALA A 328 -18.01 13.39 20.87
CA ALA A 328 -18.99 12.46 21.43
C ALA A 328 -19.14 12.63 22.94
N ALA A 329 -18.02 12.80 23.65
CA ALA A 329 -18.02 13.05 25.10
C ALA A 329 -18.71 14.37 25.48
N GLU A 330 -18.51 15.43 24.69
CA GLU A 330 -19.11 16.76 24.97
C GLU A 330 -20.64 16.75 24.89
N TYR A 331 -21.21 15.95 23.98
CA TYR A 331 -22.66 15.91 23.73
C TYR A 331 -23.33 14.59 24.13
N THR A 332 -22.72 13.79 25.01
CA THR A 332 -23.22 12.46 25.41
C THR A 332 -24.63 12.52 26.02
N ASP A 333 -24.93 13.54 26.83
CA ASP A 333 -26.22 13.69 27.53
C ASP A 333 -27.26 14.49 26.73
N ALA A 334 -26.98 14.81 25.47
CA ALA A 334 -27.90 15.61 24.67
C ALA A 334 -29.17 14.82 24.30
N ALA A 335 -30.32 15.52 24.29
CA ALA A 335 -31.62 14.92 23.98
C ALA A 335 -31.73 14.38 22.55
N THR A 336 -30.89 14.86 21.63
CA THR A 336 -30.83 14.43 20.23
C THR A 336 -29.40 14.05 19.88
N PRO A 337 -29.17 12.98 19.11
CA PRO A 337 -27.82 12.61 18.68
C PRO A 337 -27.24 13.70 17.77
N MET A 338 -25.92 13.86 17.81
CA MET A 338 -25.22 14.61 16.78
C MET A 338 -25.44 13.94 15.43
N VAL A 339 -25.57 14.76 14.38
CA VAL A 339 -25.74 14.27 13.01
C VAL A 339 -24.60 14.77 12.14
N ARG A 340 -24.04 13.88 11.32
CA ARG A 340 -23.04 14.20 10.30
C ARG A 340 -23.52 13.75 8.93
N VAL A 341 -23.53 14.69 8.00
CA VAL A 341 -23.97 14.47 6.63
C VAL A 341 -22.78 14.21 5.72
N PHE A 342 -22.97 13.27 4.78
CA PHE A 342 -22.13 13.09 3.60
C PHE A 342 -22.97 13.29 2.34
N CYS A 343 -22.41 13.95 1.34
CA CYS A 343 -22.97 13.96 -0.02
C CYS A 343 -22.16 12.99 -0.88
N ILE A 344 -22.71 11.81 -1.16
CA ILE A 344 -22.05 10.74 -1.93
C ILE A 344 -22.90 10.43 -3.16
N PRO A 345 -22.63 11.07 -4.32
CA PRO A 345 -23.41 10.86 -5.52
C PRO A 345 -23.27 9.43 -6.08
N GLU A 346 -24.33 8.89 -6.67
CA GLU A 346 -24.32 7.56 -7.31
C GLU A 346 -23.23 7.41 -8.38
N GLY A 347 -22.94 8.50 -9.09
CA GLY A 347 -21.86 8.56 -10.07
C GLY A 347 -20.46 8.38 -9.48
N GLU A 348 -20.24 8.80 -8.23
CA GLU A 348 -18.99 8.56 -7.50
C GLU A 348 -18.92 7.13 -6.98
N VAL A 349 -20.04 6.57 -6.50
CA VAL A 349 -20.13 5.14 -6.09
C VAL A 349 -19.78 4.23 -7.27
N THR A 350 -20.36 4.47 -8.43
CA THR A 350 -20.15 3.65 -9.64
C THR A 350 -18.70 3.69 -10.14
N ARG A 351 -18.03 4.85 -10.01
CA ARG A 351 -16.61 5.02 -10.41
C ARG A 351 -15.61 4.50 -9.36
N SER A 352 -16.08 4.25 -8.14
CA SER A 352 -15.25 3.81 -7.02
C SER A 352 -15.09 2.29 -7.03
N SER A 353 -13.84 1.84 -6.94
CA SER A 353 -13.57 0.41 -6.78
C SER A 353 -14.08 -0.09 -5.42
N ARG A 354 -14.34 -1.39 -5.29
CA ARG A 354 -14.91 -1.95 -4.05
C ARG A 354 -14.06 -1.62 -2.80
N TYR A 355 -12.73 -1.67 -2.90
CA TYR A 355 -11.84 -1.31 -1.78
C TYR A 355 -12.03 0.14 -1.29
N GLU A 356 -12.36 1.09 -2.17
CA GLU A 356 -12.65 2.47 -1.76
C GLU A 356 -14.02 2.58 -1.09
N ARG A 357 -15.03 1.92 -1.67
CA ARG A 357 -16.38 1.87 -1.08
C ARG A 357 -16.34 1.28 0.32
N ILE A 358 -15.48 0.27 0.53
CA ILE A 358 -15.20 -0.31 1.86
C ILE A 358 -14.57 0.73 2.80
N LEU A 359 -13.53 1.44 2.39
CA LEU A 359 -12.92 2.49 3.24
C LEU A 359 -13.95 3.57 3.63
N LEU A 360 -14.84 3.94 2.71
CA LEU A 360 -15.89 4.92 2.95
C LEU A 360 -16.90 4.44 4.01
N ILE A 361 -17.41 3.20 3.89
CA ILE A 361 -18.34 2.66 4.91
C ILE A 361 -17.65 2.44 6.26
N LEU A 362 -16.37 2.08 6.30
CA LEU A 362 -15.62 1.97 7.55
C LEU A 362 -15.49 3.32 8.26
N ALA A 363 -15.24 4.41 7.52
CA ALA A 363 -15.16 5.75 8.09
C ALA A 363 -16.53 6.22 8.64
N ILE A 364 -17.63 5.86 7.95
CA ILE A 364 -18.99 6.13 8.41
C ILE A 364 -19.33 5.28 9.64
N ALA A 365 -18.94 4.00 9.65
CA ALA A 365 -19.10 3.11 10.79
C ALA A 365 -18.36 3.61 12.04
N LEU A 366 -17.19 4.24 11.88
CA LEU A 366 -16.46 4.88 12.98
C LEU A 366 -17.28 6.00 13.65
N MET A 367 -18.03 6.78 12.86
CA MET A 367 -18.86 7.87 13.37
C MET A 367 -20.10 7.33 14.09
N GLU A 368 -20.77 6.35 13.49
CA GLU A 368 -21.90 5.64 14.08
C GLU A 368 -21.51 4.94 15.40
N LEU A 369 -20.31 4.34 15.47
CA LEU A 369 -19.75 3.75 16.68
C LEU A 369 -19.62 4.77 17.82
N TYR A 370 -19.24 6.01 17.53
CA TYR A 370 -19.16 7.08 18.53
C TYR A 370 -20.50 7.80 18.78
N GLY A 371 -21.62 7.24 18.31
CA GLY A 371 -22.95 7.81 18.52
C GLY A 371 -23.26 9.05 17.70
N ILE A 372 -22.46 9.32 16.66
CA ILE A 372 -22.73 10.38 15.68
C ILE A 372 -23.53 9.74 14.56
N LYS A 373 -24.82 10.03 14.49
CA LYS A 373 -25.70 9.53 13.42
C LYS A 373 -25.20 10.05 12.08
N VAL A 374 -25.13 9.19 11.07
CA VAL A 374 -24.74 9.58 9.72
C VAL A 374 -25.93 9.58 8.78
N ASP A 375 -26.14 10.70 8.09
CA ASP A 375 -27.07 10.83 6.98
C ASP A 375 -26.26 10.95 5.68
N VAL A 376 -26.59 10.14 4.67
CA VAL A 376 -25.96 10.18 3.34
C VAL A 376 -26.95 10.66 2.29
N LEU A 377 -26.66 11.76 1.60
CA LEU A 377 -27.43 12.29 0.48
C LEU A 377 -26.74 11.91 -0.84
N ALA A 378 -27.52 11.42 -1.81
CA ALA A 378 -27.00 10.99 -3.12
C ALA A 378 -27.11 12.05 -4.22
N ASP A 379 -27.75 13.19 -3.93
CA ASP A 379 -27.98 14.24 -4.91
C ASP A 379 -26.67 15.00 -5.24
N PRO A 380 -26.19 14.96 -6.51
CA PRO A 380 -24.95 15.61 -6.91
C PRO A 380 -24.97 17.13 -6.75
N GLU A 381 -26.13 17.80 -6.72
CA GLU A 381 -26.22 19.26 -6.57
C GLU A 381 -25.57 19.75 -5.25
N TYR A 382 -25.52 18.89 -4.25
CA TYR A 382 -24.95 19.20 -2.93
C TYR A 382 -23.44 18.87 -2.82
N SER A 383 -22.80 18.41 -3.89
CA SER A 383 -21.38 18.01 -3.87
C SER A 383 -20.43 19.15 -3.57
N GLU A 384 -20.82 20.39 -3.88
CA GLU A 384 -20.00 21.59 -3.67
C GLU A 384 -20.33 22.32 -2.36
N VAL A 385 -21.25 21.79 -1.55
CA VAL A 385 -21.49 22.34 -0.21
C VAL A 385 -20.23 22.23 0.64
N ASP A 386 -19.91 23.32 1.33
CA ASP A 386 -18.79 23.40 2.25
C ASP A 386 -18.90 22.36 3.38
N GLY A 387 -17.77 21.89 3.86
CA GLY A 387 -17.71 21.18 5.14
C GLY A 387 -17.90 22.18 6.26
N PHE A 388 -18.88 21.93 7.13
CA PHE A 388 -19.20 22.84 8.23
C PHE A 388 -19.64 22.10 9.49
N ALA A 389 -19.53 22.80 10.63
CA ALA A 389 -20.25 22.49 11.86
C ALA A 389 -21.25 23.63 12.13
N LEU A 390 -22.55 23.34 12.05
CA LEU A 390 -23.64 24.30 12.20
C LEU A 390 -24.21 24.22 13.61
N VAL A 391 -24.17 25.33 14.32
CA VAL A 391 -24.99 25.57 15.52
C VAL A 391 -26.26 26.30 15.05
N PRO A 392 -27.43 25.63 15.08
CA PRO A 392 -28.64 26.16 14.47
C PRO A 392 -28.95 27.61 14.88
N SER A 393 -29.23 28.45 13.89
CA SER A 393 -29.56 29.89 14.05
C SER A 393 -28.49 30.78 14.71
N GLN A 394 -27.30 30.24 15.06
CA GLN A 394 -26.24 31.01 15.73
C GLN A 394 -25.04 31.24 14.82
N ARG A 395 -24.36 30.16 14.41
CA ARG A 395 -23.12 30.23 13.63
C ARG A 395 -22.83 28.92 12.92
N ALA A 396 -22.04 28.98 11.85
CA ALA A 396 -21.43 27.81 11.24
C ALA A 396 -19.90 27.98 11.19
N ALA A 397 -19.18 26.97 11.65
CA ALA A 397 -17.73 26.88 11.48
C ALA A 397 -17.44 26.11 10.18
N VAL A 398 -17.05 26.83 9.13
CA VAL A 398 -16.64 26.23 7.85
C VAL A 398 -15.21 25.72 8.00
N ALA A 399 -14.96 24.51 7.52
CA ALA A 399 -13.72 23.78 7.75
C ALA A 399 -13.47 22.74 6.65
N ASN A 400 -12.87 23.19 5.54
CA ASN A 400 -12.54 22.37 4.39
C ASN A 400 -11.05 22.00 4.40
N TRP A 401 -10.73 20.71 4.34
CA TRP A 401 -9.35 20.20 4.15
C TRP A 401 -9.28 19.14 3.04
N VAL A 402 -10.44 18.68 2.56
CA VAL A 402 -10.62 17.83 1.37
C VAL A 402 -11.30 18.64 0.28
N ARG A 403 -10.95 18.36 -0.98
CA ARG A 403 -11.52 19.01 -2.18
C ARG A 403 -11.43 20.54 -2.13
N THR A 404 -10.30 21.05 -1.64
CA THR A 404 -9.96 22.48 -1.62
C THR A 404 -8.59 22.72 -2.24
N GLU A 405 -8.42 23.85 -2.91
CA GLU A 405 -7.15 24.27 -3.54
C GLU A 405 -6.10 24.73 -2.51
N ALA A 406 -6.56 25.10 -1.32
CA ALA A 406 -5.72 25.47 -0.18
C ALA A 406 -5.28 24.21 0.59
N ILE A 407 -4.43 24.39 1.60
CA ILE A 407 -4.13 23.32 2.58
C ILE A 407 -5.37 23.08 3.45
N TRP A 408 -6.02 24.18 3.84
CA TRP A 408 -7.38 24.20 4.38
C TRP A 408 -8.07 25.49 3.94
N ALA A 409 -9.39 25.53 4.03
CA ALA A 409 -10.18 26.75 3.95
C ALA A 409 -11.18 26.76 5.10
N ALA A 410 -11.05 27.73 5.99
CA ALA A 410 -11.86 27.86 7.19
C ALA A 410 -12.44 29.26 7.35
N ASP A 411 -13.65 29.31 7.89
CA ASP A 411 -14.40 30.54 8.11
C ASP A 411 -15.33 30.40 9.32
N THR A 412 -15.87 31.52 9.81
CA THR A 412 -16.96 31.55 10.78
C THR A 412 -18.11 32.38 10.22
N VAL A 413 -19.17 31.68 9.83
CA VAL A 413 -20.34 32.29 9.21
C VAL A 413 -21.39 32.57 10.28
N THR A 414 -21.87 33.82 10.35
CA THR A 414 -22.95 34.26 11.25
C THR A 414 -24.10 34.93 10.51
N GLN A 415 -23.97 35.12 9.20
CA GLN A 415 -24.98 35.80 8.38
C GLN A 415 -26.20 34.91 8.17
N ARG A 416 -27.39 35.43 8.51
CA ARG A 416 -28.66 34.67 8.46
C ARG A 416 -28.95 33.97 7.12
N PRO A 417 -28.75 34.61 5.94
CA PRO A 417 -29.02 33.94 4.66
C PRO A 417 -28.15 32.68 4.46
N ALA A 418 -26.85 32.77 4.78
CA ALA A 418 -25.93 31.64 4.66
C ALA A 418 -26.24 30.53 5.66
N LEU A 419 -26.56 30.89 6.91
CA LEU A 419 -27.00 29.90 7.92
C LEU A 419 -28.28 29.17 7.50
N ARG A 420 -29.20 29.87 6.83
CA ARG A 420 -30.42 29.26 6.30
C ARG A 420 -30.10 28.25 5.20
N ALA A 421 -29.21 28.59 4.25
CA ALA A 421 -28.80 27.67 3.19
C ALA A 421 -28.17 26.37 3.74
N TYR A 422 -27.29 26.47 4.75
CA TYR A 422 -26.74 25.28 5.41
C TYR A 422 -27.80 24.45 6.14
N HIS A 423 -28.77 25.11 6.77
CA HIS A 423 -29.88 24.42 7.42
C HIS A 423 -30.82 23.72 6.42
N GLU A 424 -31.09 24.36 5.27
CA GLU A 424 -31.86 23.78 4.17
C GLU A 424 -31.17 22.53 3.61
N ALA A 425 -29.86 22.61 3.33
CA ALA A 425 -29.08 21.46 2.87
C ALA A 425 -29.11 20.30 3.88
N PHE A 426 -28.99 20.60 5.18
CA PHE A 426 -29.12 19.58 6.21
C PHE A 426 -30.51 18.92 6.22
N ASN A 427 -31.57 19.71 6.16
CA ASN A 427 -32.94 19.18 6.16
C ASN A 427 -33.21 18.30 4.94
N GLU A 428 -32.66 18.68 3.78
CA GLU A 428 -32.72 17.88 2.56
C GLU A 428 -32.04 16.52 2.75
N ALA A 429 -30.80 16.53 3.25
CA ALA A 429 -30.05 15.31 3.52
C ALA A 429 -30.73 14.41 4.56
N HIS A 430 -31.35 15.00 5.58
CA HIS A 430 -32.08 14.26 6.61
C HIS A 430 -33.35 13.60 6.07
N ALA A 431 -34.08 14.30 5.20
CA ALA A 431 -35.33 13.81 4.61
C ALA A 431 -35.09 12.72 3.55
N HIS A 432 -34.00 12.83 2.79
CA HIS A 432 -33.71 11.97 1.63
C HIS A 432 -32.47 11.10 1.82
N SER A 433 -32.11 10.79 3.07
CA SER A 433 -30.93 9.98 3.32
C SER A 433 -31.09 8.56 2.76
N VAL A 434 -30.06 8.05 2.07
CA VAL A 434 -30.00 6.64 1.67
C VAL A 434 -29.63 5.71 2.84
N ALA A 435 -28.98 6.23 3.89
CA ALA A 435 -28.61 5.48 5.09
C ALA A 435 -29.79 5.42 6.08
N THR A 436 -30.83 4.66 5.73
CA THR A 436 -32.07 4.59 6.52
C THR A 436 -32.06 3.48 7.56
N GLY A 437 -32.65 3.74 8.73
CA GLY A 437 -32.78 2.76 9.81
C GLY A 437 -32.86 3.39 11.21
N PRO A 438 -33.56 2.74 12.16
CA PRO A 438 -33.70 3.26 13.52
C PRO A 438 -32.41 3.18 14.33
N ASP A 439 -31.54 2.21 14.03
CA ASP A 439 -30.29 1.96 14.72
C ASP A 439 -29.09 1.96 13.76
N PRO A 440 -27.85 2.04 14.28
CA PRO A 440 -26.63 2.03 13.46
C PRO A 440 -26.52 0.81 12.52
N GLU A 441 -26.93 -0.39 12.97
CA GLU A 441 -26.86 -1.61 12.16
C GLU A 441 -27.72 -1.50 10.90
N ALA A 442 -28.98 -1.07 11.05
CA ALA A 442 -29.90 -0.89 9.94
C ALA A 442 -29.40 0.17 8.95
N ARG A 443 -28.90 1.32 9.45
CA ARG A 443 -28.36 2.38 8.59
C ARG A 443 -27.13 1.93 7.81
N LEU A 444 -26.18 1.27 8.48
CA LEU A 444 -24.96 0.76 7.85
C LEU A 444 -25.25 -0.36 6.85
N ARG A 445 -26.25 -1.22 7.11
CA ARG A 445 -26.69 -2.24 6.16
C ARG A 445 -27.30 -1.62 4.91
N THR A 446 -28.20 -0.66 5.06
CA THR A 446 -28.80 0.05 3.91
C THR A 446 -27.71 0.78 3.10
N LEU A 447 -26.77 1.44 3.79
CA LEU A 447 -25.64 2.09 3.15
C LEU A 447 -24.72 1.10 2.42
N ALA A 448 -24.48 -0.09 2.98
CA ALA A 448 -23.71 -1.14 2.31
C ALA A 448 -24.39 -1.58 1.00
N GLY A 449 -25.72 -1.65 0.98
CA GLY A 449 -26.51 -1.89 -0.23
C GLY A 449 -26.33 -0.79 -1.27
N PHE A 450 -26.44 0.48 -0.87
CA PHE A 450 -26.18 1.64 -1.75
C PHE A 450 -24.75 1.62 -2.32
N LEU A 451 -23.77 1.24 -1.51
CA LEU A 451 -22.37 1.13 -1.91
C LEU A 451 -22.06 -0.19 -2.64
N ASP A 452 -23.02 -1.07 -2.91
CA ASP A 452 -22.80 -2.39 -3.54
C ASP A 452 -21.68 -3.21 -2.84
N ILE A 453 -21.77 -3.26 -1.51
CA ILE A 453 -20.90 -4.07 -0.63
C ILE A 453 -21.76 -5.19 -0.02
N PRO A 454 -21.42 -6.48 -0.24
CA PRO A 454 -22.19 -7.57 0.36
C PRO A 454 -22.09 -7.54 1.89
N TRP A 455 -23.20 -7.22 2.56
CA TRP A 455 -23.25 -7.06 4.03
C TRP A 455 -22.74 -8.27 4.81
N PRO A 456 -23.17 -9.53 4.52
CA PRO A 456 -22.68 -10.70 5.25
C PRO A 456 -21.17 -10.90 5.11
N TRP A 457 -20.63 -10.57 3.92
CA TRP A 457 -19.18 -10.63 3.68
C TRP A 457 -18.43 -9.59 4.49
N LEU A 458 -18.91 -8.33 4.53
CA LEU A 458 -18.28 -7.25 5.27
C LEU A 458 -18.23 -7.56 6.77
N VAL A 459 -19.36 -7.95 7.37
CA VAL A 459 -19.47 -8.30 8.80
C VAL A 459 -18.52 -9.45 9.15
N ARG A 460 -18.51 -10.53 8.35
CA ARG A 460 -17.62 -11.66 8.57
C ARG A 460 -16.14 -11.26 8.48
N ARG A 461 -15.74 -10.50 7.47
CA ARG A 461 -14.35 -10.06 7.31
C ARG A 461 -13.91 -9.10 8.41
N CYS A 462 -14.79 -8.20 8.88
CA CYS A 462 -14.52 -7.35 10.03
C CYS A 462 -14.33 -8.18 11.31
N ARG A 463 -15.15 -9.22 11.51
CA ARG A 463 -14.99 -10.16 12.65
C ARG A 463 -13.62 -10.85 12.62
N GLU A 464 -13.26 -11.43 11.48
CA GLU A 464 -11.96 -12.11 11.30
C GLU A 464 -10.78 -11.17 11.57
N LEU A 465 -10.85 -9.91 11.12
CA LEU A 465 -9.81 -8.91 11.39
C LEU A 465 -9.82 -8.41 12.85
N SER A 466 -10.99 -8.37 13.51
CA SER A 466 -11.07 -7.98 14.92
C SER A 466 -10.39 -8.98 15.86
N GLU A 467 -10.32 -10.26 15.47
CA GLU A 467 -9.69 -11.31 16.25
C GLU A 467 -8.16 -11.23 16.23
N CYS A 468 -7.54 -10.83 15.11
CA CYS A 468 -6.09 -10.73 14.98
C CYS A 468 -5.55 -9.29 15.08
N GLY A 469 -6.41 -8.28 14.94
CA GLY A 469 -6.08 -6.86 14.96
C GLY A 469 -5.39 -6.37 13.69
N THR A 470 -5.66 -5.13 13.25
CA THR A 470 -5.11 -4.55 12.02
C THR A 470 -3.57 -4.54 12.01
N ALA A 471 -2.97 -4.30 13.19
CA ALA A 471 -1.53 -4.29 13.39
C ALA A 471 -0.84 -5.64 13.14
N SER A 472 -1.58 -6.76 13.04
CA SER A 472 -1.04 -8.07 12.65
C SER A 472 -0.70 -8.12 11.16
N ILE A 473 -1.49 -7.46 10.32
CA ILE A 473 -1.27 -7.35 8.88
C ILE A 473 -0.26 -6.25 8.61
N VAL A 474 -0.55 -5.04 9.08
CA VAL A 474 0.19 -3.83 8.70
C VAL A 474 0.27 -2.83 9.85
N ARG A 475 1.44 -2.20 10.06
CA ARG A 475 1.60 -1.16 11.09
C ARG A 475 1.96 0.20 10.50
N PRO A 476 1.42 1.29 11.08
CA PRO A 476 1.94 2.63 10.81
C PRO A 476 3.37 2.76 11.35
N ARG A 477 4.19 3.54 10.65
CA ARG A 477 5.52 3.97 11.10
C ARG A 477 5.50 5.43 11.51
N SER A 478 4.68 6.26 10.87
CA SER A 478 4.46 7.66 11.24
C SER A 478 3.75 7.75 12.59
N ARG A 479 4.26 8.64 13.45
CA ARG A 479 3.66 8.95 14.76
C ARG A 479 2.28 9.58 14.66
N HIS A 480 1.89 10.08 13.48
CA HIS A 480 0.62 10.74 13.23
C HIS A 480 -0.51 9.76 12.91
N LEU A 481 -0.18 8.49 12.71
CA LEU A 481 -1.12 7.43 12.35
C LEU A 481 -1.38 6.47 13.53
N SER A 482 -2.54 5.81 13.51
CA SER A 482 -2.94 4.76 14.44
C SER A 482 -3.81 3.72 13.75
N VAL A 483 -3.78 2.49 14.24
CA VAL A 483 -4.72 1.42 13.87
C VAL A 483 -5.95 1.36 14.78
N SER A 484 -5.91 2.03 15.93
CA SER A 484 -6.88 1.83 17.02
C SER A 484 -8.33 2.11 16.58
N ALA A 485 -8.56 3.14 15.78
CA ALA A 485 -9.89 3.48 15.30
C ALA A 485 -10.46 2.39 14.38
N LEU A 486 -9.61 1.75 13.56
CA LEU A 486 -10.01 0.64 12.70
C LEU A 486 -10.27 -0.63 13.50
N ASP A 487 -9.44 -0.92 14.51
CA ASP A 487 -9.67 -2.06 15.40
C ASP A 487 -11.02 -1.90 16.14
N ASP A 488 -11.33 -0.70 16.63
CA ASP A 488 -12.63 -0.36 17.24
C ASP A 488 -13.79 -0.59 16.23
N VAL A 489 -13.63 -0.16 14.96
CA VAL A 489 -14.63 -0.36 13.90
C VAL A 489 -14.81 -1.84 13.54
N PHE A 490 -13.74 -2.61 13.45
CA PHE A 490 -13.81 -4.04 13.14
C PHE A 490 -14.50 -4.82 14.25
N GLN A 491 -14.22 -4.49 15.51
CA GLN A 491 -14.92 -5.06 16.64
C GLN A 491 -16.42 -4.72 16.59
N PHE A 492 -16.76 -3.45 16.30
CA PHE A 492 -18.14 -3.00 16.18
C PHE A 492 -18.90 -3.71 15.06
N LEU A 493 -18.40 -3.67 13.83
CA LEU A 493 -19.04 -4.30 12.67
C LEU A 493 -19.05 -5.83 12.78
N GLY A 494 -17.99 -6.43 13.30
CA GLY A 494 -17.86 -7.87 13.47
C GLY A 494 -18.84 -8.46 14.49
N ALA A 495 -19.32 -7.65 15.44
CA ALA A 495 -20.34 -8.02 16.42
C ALA A 495 -21.78 -7.97 15.87
N LEU A 496 -22.00 -7.35 14.70
CA LEU A 496 -23.33 -7.24 14.10
C LEU A 496 -23.81 -8.56 13.46
N ALA A 497 -25.11 -8.67 13.24
CA ALA A 497 -25.71 -9.85 12.62
C ALA A 497 -25.47 -9.87 11.08
N PRO A 498 -24.94 -10.98 10.52
CA PRO A 498 -24.71 -11.10 9.08
C PRO A 498 -25.99 -11.32 8.27
N ASP A 499 -26.97 -12.05 8.82
CA ASP A 499 -28.12 -12.61 8.05
C ASP A 499 -29.50 -12.06 8.47
N ARG A 500 -29.54 -10.86 9.07
CA ARG A 500 -30.78 -10.32 9.63
C ARG A 500 -31.67 -9.61 8.61
#